data_AF-A0A953M4D1-F1
#
_entry.id   AF-A0A953M4D1-F1
#
_cell.length_a   1.000
_cell.length_b   1.000
_cell.length_c   1.000
_cell.angle_alpha   90.00
_cell.angle_beta   90.00
_cell.angle_gamma   90.00
#
_symmetry.space_group_name_H-M   'P 1'
#
loop_
_entity.id
_entity.type
_entity.pdbx_description
1 polymer ?
#
loop_
_entity_poly.entity_id
_entity_poly.type
_entity_poly.pdbx_seq_one_letter_code
_entity_poly.pdbx_strand_id
1 'polypeptide(L)'
;MANGVELEREFGTRPLTLLSGRLPQRRGEVVIDAQLAERLSWAYNHAREVRGEFNTLGIEKDYLDLPAPVMPHTAPTEAAANAINAAVGVRVGSGVSVLRLFRSPVSFEQLENKFGITRDALTNVMKLFRSVTTLEVVGIAEPPPLGGSPQAYMGLDTFYLITGRPGVVDEVEIHLKGGADPEAVAERHRGELDAHLSLQSTEKVTSGLEKNLASTNIGFVLASILAMLSAAFIIMTGLTTGIAEQQRGLAIIRCIGGTRTQLAQSQLITGLLVGGVGALLGVPLGVGFAALVVNIYNAQLPTGLRVPAMMLLLAAIGSIAAGLVGSAYPAWVVSRMSPLRALSNRADPAKPGQMWWVLLFALVGIVTQLLIVGLSPDGTTLFWGYATVGLPAMFVGYFLLSVPVTLGVVRIIAEPLSALLRLPPRLLGRTVSATPYRHGFTAGAMMAGLALMIAIWTNGGAILRDWLAKIEFPDAFVNGFRLPVEAQARLEALPFVLDTCAITIHPVSTGAFGVSGLAKYNTSFIAFQPDEFFGMTHVEFLQGDEESALEALNEGGAVIVGREFNIAQGLGVGDTFT
;
A
#
# COMPACT_ATOMS: atom_id res chain seq x y z
N MET A 1 7.13 6.94 21.81
CA MET A 1 7.86 8.17 21.41
C MET A 1 9.05 7.76 20.55
N ALA A 2 8.98 8.01 19.24
CA ALA A 2 10.07 8.01 18.24
C ALA A 2 9.54 7.71 16.80
N ASN A 3 8.36 8.22 16.45
CA ASN A 3 7.96 8.39 15.05
C ASN A 3 7.92 9.91 14.87
N GLY A 4 8.77 10.46 13.99
CA GLY A 4 8.94 11.91 13.78
C GLY A 4 7.75 12.61 13.14
N VAL A 5 6.53 12.18 13.46
CA VAL A 5 5.27 12.81 13.08
C VAL A 5 4.70 13.43 14.36
N GLU A 6 5.01 14.70 14.59
CA GLU A 6 4.25 15.53 15.52
C GLU A 6 2.90 15.81 14.84
N LEU A 7 1.87 15.04 15.19
CA LEU A 7 0.54 15.09 14.57
C LEU A 7 -0.07 16.50 14.59
N GLU A 8 0.15 17.29 15.64
CA GLU A 8 -0.28 18.70 15.70
C GLU A 8 0.42 19.60 14.66
N ARG A 9 1.68 19.29 14.29
CA ARG A 9 2.42 20.03 13.25
C ARG A 9 2.13 19.56 11.83
N GLU A 10 1.77 18.29 11.67
CA GLU A 10 1.49 17.71 10.35
C GLU A 10 0.03 17.91 9.91
N PHE A 11 -0.93 17.89 10.84
CA PHE A 11 -2.37 17.99 10.58
C PHE A 11 -3.06 19.22 11.22
N GLY A 12 -2.32 20.12 11.86
CA GLY A 12 -2.86 21.43 12.24
C GLY A 12 -3.33 22.23 11.01
N THR A 13 -4.19 23.23 11.20
CA THR A 13 -4.67 24.08 10.10
C THR A 13 -3.49 24.71 9.35
N ARG A 14 -3.15 24.15 8.19
CA ARG A 14 -2.23 24.77 7.27
C ARG A 14 -3.03 25.71 6.39
N PRO A 15 -2.69 27.01 6.36
CA PRO A 15 -3.23 27.86 5.31
C PRO A 15 -2.86 27.23 3.97
N LEU A 16 -3.75 27.36 2.99
CA LEU A 16 -3.50 26.90 1.63
C LEU A 16 -2.15 27.46 1.14
N THR A 17 -1.16 26.58 0.94
CA THR A 17 0.16 26.99 0.48
C THR A 17 0.09 27.32 -1.01
N LEU A 18 0.26 28.59 -1.34
CA LEU A 18 0.33 29.05 -2.72
C LEU A 18 1.78 28.98 -3.21
N LEU A 19 1.98 28.31 -4.35
CA LEU A 19 3.23 28.37 -5.11
C LEU A 19 3.35 29.71 -5.84
N SER A 20 2.23 30.30 -6.27
CA SER A 20 2.20 31.63 -6.88
C SER A 20 0.82 32.30 -6.79
N GLY A 21 0.80 33.62 -6.91
CA GLY A 21 -0.43 34.42 -6.93
C GLY A 21 -1.01 34.71 -5.55
N ARG A 22 -2.34 34.83 -5.48
CA ARG A 22 -3.09 35.20 -4.27
C ARG A 22 -4.36 34.36 -4.12
N LEU A 23 -4.95 34.43 -2.93
CA LEU A 23 -6.29 33.88 -2.69
C LEU A 23 -7.38 34.64 -3.46
N PRO A 24 -8.49 33.99 -3.81
CA PRO A 24 -9.61 34.62 -4.48
C PRO A 24 -10.31 35.59 -3.55
N GLN A 25 -10.57 36.80 -4.04
CA GLN A 25 -11.20 37.90 -3.31
C GLN A 25 -12.51 38.35 -3.95
N ARG A 26 -12.69 38.09 -5.25
CA ARG A 26 -13.87 38.51 -6.02
C ARG A 26 -14.60 37.33 -6.62
N ARG A 27 -15.90 37.54 -6.88
CA ARG A 27 -16.72 36.60 -7.62
C ARG A 27 -16.15 36.39 -9.01
N GLY A 28 -15.98 35.12 -9.42
CA GLY A 28 -15.35 34.73 -10.68
C GLY A 28 -13.86 34.41 -10.58
N GLU A 29 -13.22 34.58 -9.43
CA GLU A 29 -11.81 34.22 -9.21
C GLU A 29 -11.67 32.79 -8.64
N VAL A 30 -10.61 32.09 -9.04
CA VAL A 30 -10.28 30.72 -8.62
C VAL A 30 -8.78 30.54 -8.40
N VAL A 31 -8.39 29.71 -7.44
CA VAL A 31 -7.03 29.19 -7.28
C VAL A 31 -7.05 27.72 -7.71
N ILE A 32 -6.08 27.28 -8.49
CA ILE A 32 -5.97 25.87 -8.92
C ILE A 32 -4.68 25.27 -8.37
N ASP A 33 -4.64 23.98 -8.09
CA ASP A 33 -3.35 23.37 -7.75
C ASP A 33 -2.44 23.17 -8.97
N ALA A 34 -1.16 22.91 -8.72
CA ALA A 34 -0.15 22.71 -9.75
C ALA A 34 -0.47 21.52 -10.69
N GLN A 35 -1.07 20.44 -10.18
CA GLN A 35 -1.43 19.27 -10.96
C GLN A 35 -2.59 19.58 -11.92
N LEU A 36 -3.55 20.40 -11.48
CA LEU A 36 -4.65 20.89 -12.32
C LEU A 36 -4.12 21.87 -13.37
N ALA A 37 -3.22 22.78 -12.98
CA ALA A 37 -2.59 23.72 -13.91
C ALA A 37 -1.79 22.99 -15.01
N GLU A 38 -1.05 21.94 -14.64
CA GLU A 38 -0.31 21.08 -15.57
C GLU A 38 -1.26 20.35 -16.53
N ARG A 39 -2.34 19.74 -16.02
CA ARG A 39 -3.34 19.04 -16.87
C ARG A 39 -4.07 19.97 -17.83
N LEU A 40 -4.31 21.20 -17.42
CA LEU A 40 -4.93 22.23 -18.26
C LEU A 40 -3.92 22.86 -19.24
N SER A 41 -2.62 22.55 -19.12
CA SER A 41 -1.61 23.07 -20.03
C SER A 41 -1.68 22.42 -21.41
N TRP A 42 -1.38 23.22 -22.44
CA TRP A 42 -1.36 22.78 -23.83
C TRP A 42 -0.32 21.67 -24.10
N ALA A 43 0.85 21.71 -23.47
CA ALA A 43 1.91 20.70 -23.67
C ALA A 43 1.51 19.34 -23.12
N TYR A 44 0.82 19.29 -21.97
CA TYR A 44 0.29 18.05 -21.43
C TYR A 44 -0.70 17.38 -22.39
N ASN A 45 -1.62 18.16 -22.97
CA ASN A 45 -2.62 17.64 -23.91
C ASN A 45 -2.00 17.21 -25.25
N HIS A 46 -1.05 17.98 -25.81
CA HIS A 46 -0.35 17.61 -27.05
C HIS A 46 0.58 16.39 -26.87
N ALA A 47 1.30 16.30 -25.75
CA ALA A 47 2.18 15.15 -25.48
C ALA A 47 1.39 13.83 -25.36
N ARG A 48 0.14 13.90 -24.88
CA ARG A 48 -0.77 12.75 -24.81
C ARG A 48 -1.30 12.32 -26.17
N GLU A 49 -1.64 13.26 -27.05
CA GLU A 49 -2.08 12.97 -28.42
C GLU A 49 -0.95 12.37 -29.28
N VAL A 50 0.28 12.83 -29.09
CA VAL A 50 1.44 12.33 -29.85
C VAL A 50 1.93 10.97 -29.35
N ARG A 51 1.75 10.62 -28.06
CA ARG A 51 2.15 9.32 -27.48
C ARG A 51 1.11 8.19 -27.66
N GLY A 52 0.28 8.28 -28.69
CA GLY A 52 -0.74 7.28 -29.04
C GLY A 52 -0.22 5.86 -29.38
N GLU A 53 1.08 5.59 -29.33
CA GLU A 53 1.65 4.26 -29.55
C GLU A 53 2.78 3.98 -28.55
N PHE A 54 2.72 2.82 -27.90
CA PHE A 54 3.87 2.24 -27.20
C PHE A 54 5.03 2.07 -28.20
N ASN A 55 6.15 2.79 -28.04
CA ASN A 55 7.48 2.37 -28.53
C ASN A 55 8.62 3.24 -27.94
N THR A 56 9.52 2.71 -27.10
CA THR A 56 10.79 2.01 -27.44
C THR A 56 11.86 2.79 -28.24
N LEU A 57 11.68 4.07 -28.54
CA LEU A 57 12.75 4.88 -29.13
C LEU A 57 13.06 6.07 -28.23
N GLY A 58 14.23 6.00 -27.58
CA GLY A 58 14.72 6.95 -26.58
C GLY A 58 14.92 8.37 -27.12
N ILE A 59 13.82 9.12 -27.20
CA ILE A 59 13.85 10.57 -27.40
C ILE A 59 13.78 11.23 -26.03
N GLU A 60 14.95 11.65 -25.61
CA GLU A 60 15.33 12.31 -24.36
C GLU A 60 15.00 13.81 -24.43
N LYS A 61 13.72 14.15 -24.48
CA LYS A 61 13.30 15.54 -24.19
C LYS A 61 12.16 15.56 -23.20
N ASP A 62 12.50 16.05 -22.01
CA ASP A 62 11.53 16.43 -21.01
C ASP A 62 10.70 17.60 -21.57
N TYR A 63 9.44 17.74 -21.15
CA TYR A 63 8.62 18.87 -21.61
C TYR A 63 9.18 20.22 -21.14
N LEU A 64 10.11 20.19 -20.17
CA LEU A 64 10.93 21.29 -19.68
C LEU A 64 12.07 21.71 -20.63
N ASP A 65 12.47 20.87 -21.59
CA ASP A 65 13.61 21.11 -22.51
C ASP A 65 13.22 21.81 -23.83
N LEU A 66 11.97 22.26 -23.93
CA LEU A 66 11.51 23.08 -25.06
C LEU A 66 11.92 24.54 -24.81
N PRO A 67 12.64 25.19 -25.75
CA PRO A 67 13.16 26.53 -25.52
C PRO A 67 12.02 27.52 -25.29
N ALA A 68 12.07 28.23 -24.16
CA ALA A 68 11.09 29.23 -23.80
C ALA A 68 11.02 30.33 -24.87
N PRO A 69 9.82 30.80 -25.26
CA PRO A 69 9.69 31.88 -26.23
C PRO A 69 10.26 33.19 -25.67
N VAL A 70 10.95 33.96 -26.52
CA VAL A 70 11.49 35.28 -26.17
C VAL A 70 10.34 36.29 -26.05
N MET A 71 10.22 36.90 -24.87
CA MET A 71 9.15 37.87 -24.55
C MET A 71 9.60 39.31 -24.86
N PRO A 72 8.78 40.13 -25.53
CA PRO A 72 9.12 41.53 -25.79
C PRO A 72 8.94 42.43 -24.56
N HIS A 73 9.77 43.47 -24.44
CA HIS A 73 9.84 44.39 -23.29
C HIS A 73 8.72 45.44 -23.20
N THR A 74 7.69 45.34 -24.04
CA THR A 74 6.56 46.29 -24.08
C THR A 74 5.23 45.53 -24.23
N ALA A 75 4.15 46.07 -23.64
CA ALA A 75 2.82 45.47 -23.66
C ALA A 75 2.37 45.17 -25.12
N PRO A 76 2.16 43.90 -25.48
CA PRO A 76 1.94 43.52 -26.86
C PRO A 76 0.50 43.81 -27.29
N THR A 77 0.30 44.07 -28.58
CA THR A 77 -1.02 44.06 -29.21
C THR A 77 -1.70 42.70 -29.04
N GLU A 78 -3.03 42.68 -28.95
CA GLU A 78 -3.85 41.49 -28.64
C GLU A 78 -3.54 40.27 -29.53
N ALA A 79 -3.27 40.46 -30.83
CA ALA A 79 -2.87 39.38 -31.74
C ALA A 79 -1.46 38.80 -31.45
N ALA A 80 -0.53 39.61 -30.94
CA ALA A 80 0.81 39.19 -30.54
C ALA A 80 0.81 38.55 -29.13
N ALA A 81 -0.06 39.00 -28.24
CA ALA A 81 -0.35 38.31 -26.98
C ALA A 81 -0.91 36.89 -27.24
N ASN A 82 -1.81 36.75 -28.21
CA ASN A 82 -2.42 35.47 -28.57
C ASN A 82 -1.44 34.48 -29.24
N ALA A 83 -0.42 34.95 -29.97
CA ALA A 83 0.63 34.08 -30.53
C ALA A 83 1.69 33.67 -29.49
N ILE A 84 1.98 34.53 -28.50
CA ILE A 84 2.92 34.27 -27.39
C ILE A 84 2.28 33.36 -26.31
N ASN A 85 0.97 33.47 -26.11
CA ASN A 85 0.20 32.64 -25.18
C ASN A 85 -0.07 31.21 -25.69
N ALA A 86 0.08 30.97 -27.00
CA ALA A 86 0.04 29.63 -27.60
C ALA A 86 1.24 28.73 -27.20
N ALA A 87 2.20 29.26 -26.41
CA ALA A 87 3.43 28.58 -25.99
C ALA A 87 3.51 28.19 -24.48
N VAL A 88 2.33 28.00 -23.86
CA VAL A 88 2.03 26.92 -22.88
C VAL A 88 2.23 27.15 -21.36
N GLY A 89 1.11 27.33 -20.68
CA GLY A 89 0.89 27.09 -19.24
C GLY A 89 -0.30 27.89 -18.73
N VAL A 90 -1.19 27.29 -17.92
CA VAL A 90 -2.23 28.07 -17.20
C VAL A 90 -1.53 28.88 -16.11
N ARG A 91 -1.76 30.19 -16.08
CA ARG A 91 -1.08 31.14 -15.19
C ARG A 91 -2.07 31.88 -14.30
N VAL A 92 -1.53 32.54 -13.29
CA VAL A 92 -2.22 33.63 -12.61
C VAL A 92 -2.60 34.70 -13.66
N GLY A 93 -3.88 35.06 -13.73
CA GLY A 93 -4.52 35.89 -14.74
C GLY A 93 -5.17 35.13 -15.90
N SER A 94 -5.01 33.80 -16.00
CA SER A 94 -5.63 33.02 -17.08
C SER A 94 -7.13 32.83 -16.86
N GLY A 95 -7.93 33.02 -17.91
CA GLY A 95 -9.34 32.65 -17.92
C GLY A 95 -9.50 31.13 -18.14
N VAL A 96 -10.09 30.44 -17.18
CA VAL A 96 -10.47 29.03 -17.28
C VAL A 96 -11.98 28.93 -17.41
N SER A 97 -12.46 28.42 -18.54
CA SER A 97 -13.89 28.18 -18.75
C SER A 97 -14.32 26.91 -18.05
N VAL A 98 -15.16 27.06 -17.02
CA VAL A 98 -15.80 25.96 -16.32
C VAL A 98 -17.18 25.74 -16.92
N LEU A 99 -17.35 24.57 -17.54
CA LEU A 99 -18.69 24.07 -17.85
C LEU A 99 -19.35 23.62 -16.55
N ARG A 100 -20.61 24.04 -16.34
CA ARG A 100 -21.46 23.55 -15.24
C ARG A 100 -21.25 22.04 -15.10
N LEU A 101 -20.69 21.64 -13.96
CA LEU A 101 -19.96 20.39 -13.81
C LEU A 101 -20.90 19.19 -13.88
N PHE A 102 -20.61 18.31 -14.83
CA PHE A 102 -20.79 16.88 -14.66
C PHE A 102 -19.40 16.28 -14.88
N ARG A 103 -18.92 15.50 -13.93
CA ARG A 103 -17.80 14.57 -14.15
C ARG A 103 -18.36 13.50 -15.08
N SER A 104 -17.80 13.32 -16.28
CA SER A 104 -18.04 12.06 -17.01
C SER A 104 -17.36 10.95 -16.21
N PRO A 105 -18.07 9.93 -15.70
CA PRO A 105 -17.48 8.89 -14.87
C PRO A 105 -16.63 7.90 -15.67
N VAL A 106 -16.73 7.93 -17.00
CA VAL A 106 -16.14 6.96 -17.91
C VAL A 106 -15.10 7.63 -18.79
N SER A 107 -13.99 6.93 -19.04
CA SER A 107 -13.00 7.39 -20.03
C SER A 107 -13.68 7.54 -21.39
N PHE A 108 -13.47 8.68 -22.06
CA PHE A 108 -14.07 8.95 -23.37
C PHE A 108 -13.75 7.86 -24.40
N GLU A 109 -12.59 7.23 -24.26
CA GLU A 109 -12.09 6.12 -25.07
C GLU A 109 -12.93 4.84 -24.90
N GLN A 110 -13.47 4.57 -23.70
CA GLN A 110 -14.38 3.45 -23.46
C GLN A 110 -15.78 3.71 -24.04
N LEU A 111 -16.28 4.95 -23.98
CA LEU A 111 -17.59 5.30 -24.55
C LEU A 111 -17.58 5.23 -26.08
N GLU A 112 -16.48 5.66 -26.70
CA GLU A 112 -16.31 5.61 -28.15
C GLU A 112 -16.15 4.17 -28.65
N ASN A 113 -15.36 3.34 -27.95
CA ASN A 113 -15.14 1.94 -28.33
C ASN A 113 -16.33 1.00 -28.02
N LYS A 114 -17.04 1.21 -26.89
CA LYS A 114 -18.14 0.32 -26.46
C LYS A 114 -19.49 0.70 -27.09
N PHE A 115 -19.73 1.99 -27.37
CA PHE A 115 -21.03 2.50 -27.81
C PHE A 115 -21.01 3.33 -29.09
N GLY A 116 -19.85 3.58 -29.70
CA GLY A 116 -19.74 4.35 -30.96
C GLY A 116 -20.11 5.83 -30.82
N ILE A 117 -20.18 6.35 -29.59
CA ILE A 117 -20.53 7.75 -29.35
C ILE A 117 -19.26 8.60 -29.50
N THR A 118 -19.19 9.37 -30.58
CA THR A 118 -18.04 10.26 -30.84
C THR A 118 -17.96 11.39 -29.81
N ARG A 119 -16.72 11.74 -29.45
CA ARG A 119 -16.41 12.80 -28.47
C ARG A 119 -17.10 14.14 -28.79
N ASP A 120 -17.23 14.46 -30.07
CA ASP A 120 -17.92 15.67 -30.55
C ASP A 120 -19.44 15.62 -30.36
N ALA A 121 -20.08 14.46 -30.57
CA ALA A 121 -21.51 14.31 -30.36
C ALA A 121 -21.88 14.50 -28.88
N LEU A 122 -21.10 13.90 -27.98
CA LEU A 122 -21.25 14.03 -26.52
C LEU A 122 -20.99 15.47 -26.07
N THR A 123 -19.96 16.12 -26.62
CA THR A 123 -19.62 17.51 -26.30
C THR A 123 -20.69 18.50 -26.78
N ASN A 124 -21.30 18.27 -27.95
CA ASN A 124 -22.38 19.10 -28.48
C ASN A 124 -23.70 18.92 -27.71
N VAL A 125 -24.03 17.69 -27.28
CA VAL A 125 -25.17 17.42 -26.39
C VAL A 125 -24.97 18.08 -25.03
N MET A 126 -23.75 18.04 -24.48
CA MET A 126 -23.43 18.73 -23.22
C MET A 126 -23.50 20.26 -23.32
N LYS A 127 -23.17 20.84 -24.48
CA LYS A 127 -23.28 22.28 -24.75
C LYS A 127 -24.73 22.77 -24.85
N LEU A 128 -25.67 21.92 -25.28
CA LEU A 128 -27.08 22.30 -25.45
C LEU A 128 -27.80 22.65 -24.13
N PHE A 129 -27.29 22.21 -22.98
CA PHE A 129 -27.92 22.38 -21.67
C PHE A 129 -27.13 23.27 -20.68
N ARG A 130 -26.06 23.96 -21.10
CA ARG A 130 -25.09 24.57 -20.15
C ARG A 130 -24.78 26.05 -20.39
N SER A 131 -24.73 26.82 -19.31
CA SER A 131 -24.06 28.12 -19.24
C SER A 131 -22.57 27.91 -18.92
N VAL A 132 -21.69 28.24 -19.86
CA VAL A 132 -20.23 28.24 -19.63
C VAL A 132 -19.90 29.44 -18.73
N THR A 133 -19.21 29.18 -17.63
CA THR A 133 -18.77 30.23 -16.70
C THR A 133 -17.26 30.35 -16.78
N THR A 134 -16.75 31.49 -17.24
CA THR A 134 -15.30 31.74 -17.25
C THR A 134 -14.85 32.26 -15.89
N LEU A 135 -13.84 31.61 -15.33
CA LEU A 135 -13.20 31.98 -14.07
C LEU A 135 -11.79 32.50 -14.31
N GLU A 136 -11.34 33.49 -13.54
CA GLU A 136 -9.97 33.97 -13.57
C GLU A 136 -9.11 33.20 -12.55
N VAL A 137 -8.04 32.58 -12.99
CA VAL A 137 -7.07 31.92 -12.11
C VAL A 137 -6.24 32.99 -11.42
N VAL A 138 -6.36 33.17 -10.10
CA VAL A 138 -5.63 34.20 -9.35
C VAL A 138 -4.48 33.67 -8.50
N GLY A 139 -4.34 32.35 -8.41
CA GLY A 139 -3.24 31.69 -7.71
C GLY A 139 -3.08 30.23 -8.11
N ILE A 140 -1.87 29.70 -7.86
CA ILE A 140 -1.53 28.29 -8.03
C ILE A 140 -1.11 27.73 -6.67
N ALA A 141 -1.78 26.68 -6.21
CA ALA A 141 -1.51 25.99 -4.95
C ALA A 141 -0.57 24.79 -5.12
N GLU A 142 0.02 24.32 -4.02
CA GLU A 142 0.72 23.03 -3.99
C GLU A 142 -0.19 21.88 -4.44
N PRO A 143 0.34 20.88 -5.17
CA PRO A 143 -0.44 19.71 -5.57
C PRO A 143 -0.90 18.93 -4.34
N PRO A 144 -2.06 18.25 -4.42
CA PRO A 144 -2.55 17.45 -3.31
C PRO A 144 -1.60 16.28 -3.01
N PRO A 145 -1.58 15.79 -1.75
CA PRO A 145 -0.78 14.62 -1.38
C PRO A 145 -1.20 13.36 -2.17
N LEU A 146 -0.35 12.31 -2.10
CA LEU A 146 -0.46 11.06 -2.87
C LEU A 146 -1.91 10.57 -3.06
N GLY A 147 -2.31 10.38 -4.33
CA GLY A 147 -3.64 9.89 -4.70
C GLY A 147 -4.74 10.96 -4.72
N GLY A 148 -4.43 12.21 -4.37
CA GLY A 148 -5.37 13.33 -4.45
C GLY A 148 -5.80 13.63 -5.88
N SER A 149 -7.09 13.88 -6.06
CA SER A 149 -7.60 14.44 -7.32
C SER A 149 -7.20 15.92 -7.43
N PRO A 150 -6.90 16.43 -8.64
CA PRO A 150 -6.67 17.85 -8.84
C PRO A 150 -7.85 18.69 -8.31
N GLN A 151 -7.54 19.77 -7.61
CA GLN A 151 -8.42 20.62 -6.82
C GLN A 151 -8.38 22.07 -7.33
N ALA A 152 -9.50 22.76 -7.11
CA ALA A 152 -9.65 24.18 -7.33
C ALA A 152 -10.35 24.82 -6.12
N TYR A 153 -9.82 25.93 -5.64
CA TYR A 153 -10.29 26.67 -4.46
C TYR A 153 -10.90 27.99 -4.91
N MET A 154 -12.11 28.29 -4.45
CA MET A 154 -12.85 29.50 -4.82
C MET A 154 -13.77 29.94 -3.68
N GLY A 155 -14.24 31.19 -3.73
CA GLY A 155 -15.26 31.67 -2.79
C GLY A 155 -16.65 31.07 -3.07
N LEU A 156 -17.49 31.00 -2.03
CA LEU A 156 -18.85 30.46 -2.12
C LEU A 156 -19.71 31.17 -3.19
N ASP A 157 -19.57 32.48 -3.37
CA ASP A 157 -20.30 33.23 -4.41
C ASP A 157 -19.93 32.80 -5.84
N THR A 158 -18.65 32.44 -6.05
CA THR A 158 -18.16 31.88 -7.31
C THR A 158 -18.64 30.45 -7.47
N PHE A 159 -18.65 29.66 -6.38
CA PHE A 159 -19.19 28.30 -6.40
C PHE A 159 -20.68 28.30 -6.77
N TYR A 160 -21.48 29.19 -6.17
CA TYR A 160 -22.91 29.35 -6.51
C TYR A 160 -23.14 29.84 -7.93
N LEU A 161 -22.23 30.62 -8.52
CA LEU A 161 -22.29 30.98 -9.94
C LEU A 161 -22.16 29.72 -10.83
N ILE A 162 -21.24 28.82 -10.48
CA ILE A 162 -20.95 27.61 -11.26
C ILE A 162 -22.00 26.53 -11.02
N THR A 163 -22.45 26.32 -9.80
CA THR A 163 -23.48 25.29 -9.50
C THR A 163 -24.89 25.81 -9.78
N GLY A 164 -25.09 27.12 -9.70
CA GLY A 164 -26.39 27.82 -9.68
C GLY A 164 -27.37 27.25 -8.66
N ARG A 165 -26.82 26.82 -7.51
CA ARG A 165 -27.55 26.43 -6.30
C ARG A 165 -27.12 27.35 -5.16
N PRO A 166 -27.64 28.57 -5.07
CA PRO A 166 -27.28 29.49 -3.99
C PRO A 166 -27.75 28.96 -2.64
N GLY A 167 -26.93 29.12 -1.61
CA GLY A 167 -27.31 28.84 -0.22
C GLY A 167 -27.26 27.38 0.23
N VAL A 168 -26.75 26.46 -0.59
CA VAL A 168 -26.53 25.05 -0.21
C VAL A 168 -25.03 24.82 -0.01
N VAL A 169 -24.65 24.32 1.16
CA VAL A 169 -23.27 23.90 1.48
C VAL A 169 -23.28 22.42 1.84
N ASP A 170 -22.20 21.71 1.51
CA ASP A 170 -22.08 20.28 1.77
C ASP A 170 -21.49 19.99 3.16
N GLU A 171 -20.54 20.81 3.62
CA GLU A 171 -19.82 20.63 4.87
C GLU A 171 -19.49 21.98 5.54
N VAL A 172 -19.41 21.99 6.87
CA VAL A 172 -18.97 23.15 7.66
C VAL A 172 -17.81 22.71 8.54
N GLU A 173 -16.61 23.20 8.23
CA GLU A 173 -15.42 22.94 9.03
C GLU A 173 -15.40 23.84 10.27
N ILE A 174 -15.15 23.25 11.44
CA ILE A 174 -15.15 23.96 12.73
C ILE A 174 -13.74 23.96 13.32
N HIS A 175 -13.20 25.15 13.57
CA HIS A 175 -11.95 25.32 14.30
C HIS A 175 -12.23 25.68 15.77
N LEU A 176 -11.72 24.86 16.69
CA LEU A 176 -11.94 25.05 18.13
C LEU A 176 -10.93 26.03 18.74
N LYS A 177 -11.38 26.88 19.67
CA LYS A 177 -10.50 27.78 20.42
C LYS A 177 -9.75 27.00 21.51
N GLY A 178 -8.42 27.15 21.57
CA GLY A 178 -7.62 26.89 22.77
C GLY A 178 -7.35 25.44 23.13
N GLY A 179 -6.75 24.63 22.23
CA GLY A 179 -6.23 23.30 22.55
C GLY A 179 -7.26 22.30 23.11
N ALA A 180 -8.54 22.61 22.95
CA ALA A 180 -9.63 21.74 23.38
C ALA A 180 -9.58 20.43 22.58
N ASP A 181 -9.77 19.31 23.26
CA ASP A 181 -9.88 18.00 22.63
C ASP A 181 -11.09 17.97 21.68
N PRO A 182 -10.87 17.86 20.34
CA PRO A 182 -11.95 17.89 19.37
C PRO A 182 -12.94 16.74 19.53
N GLU A 183 -12.49 15.57 19.99
CA GLU A 183 -13.38 14.42 20.19
C GLU A 183 -14.30 14.66 21.39
N ALA A 184 -13.75 15.11 22.51
CA ALA A 184 -14.55 15.43 23.71
C ALA A 184 -15.60 16.53 23.45
N VAL A 185 -15.25 17.54 22.64
CA VAL A 185 -16.19 18.60 22.24
C VAL A 185 -17.27 18.05 21.32
N ALA A 186 -16.90 17.25 20.31
CA ALA A 186 -17.86 16.65 19.40
C ALA A 186 -18.86 15.72 20.12
N GLU A 187 -18.40 14.91 21.08
CA GLU A 187 -19.27 14.05 21.89
C GLU A 187 -20.22 14.84 22.78
N ARG A 188 -19.72 15.90 23.45
CA ARG A 188 -20.53 16.70 24.38
C ARG A 188 -21.66 17.45 23.67
N HIS A 189 -21.39 17.99 22.48
CA HIS A 189 -22.32 18.84 21.74
C HIS A 189 -23.10 18.08 20.65
N ARG A 190 -22.95 16.75 20.55
CA ARG A 190 -23.68 15.93 19.56
C ARG A 190 -25.19 16.10 19.65
N GLY A 191 -25.74 16.21 20.86
CA GLY A 191 -27.19 16.33 21.08
C GLY A 191 -27.77 17.74 20.89
N GLU A 192 -26.92 18.75 20.64
CA GLU A 192 -27.35 20.13 20.41
C GLU A 192 -27.67 20.42 18.94
N LEU A 193 -27.26 19.52 18.05
CA LEU A 193 -27.48 19.61 16.61
C LEU A 193 -28.73 18.82 16.20
N ASP A 194 -29.37 19.25 15.12
CA ASP A 194 -30.49 18.52 14.53
C ASP A 194 -30.08 17.08 14.18
N ALA A 195 -31.03 16.14 14.26
CA ALA A 195 -30.78 14.71 14.07
C ALA A 195 -30.15 14.33 12.70
N HIS A 196 -30.23 15.21 11.71
CA HIS A 196 -29.66 15.01 10.37
C HIS A 196 -28.24 15.57 10.20
N LEU A 197 -27.67 16.21 11.23
CA LEU A 197 -26.33 16.78 11.21
C LEU A 197 -25.36 15.89 12.02
N SER A 198 -24.19 15.61 11.45
CA SER A 198 -23.15 14.81 12.12
C SER A 198 -21.98 15.70 12.53
N LEU A 199 -21.72 15.81 13.82
CA LEU A 199 -20.51 16.45 14.36
C LEU A 199 -19.44 15.39 14.61
N GLN A 200 -18.34 15.49 13.86
CA GLN A 200 -17.20 14.56 13.94
C GLN A 200 -15.90 15.34 14.08
N SER A 201 -14.95 14.80 14.84
CA SER A 201 -13.58 15.34 14.89
C SER A 201 -12.81 14.96 13.62
N THR A 202 -11.84 15.79 13.23
CA THR A 202 -10.96 15.53 12.08
C THR A 202 -10.30 14.16 12.17
N GLU A 203 -9.78 13.80 13.36
CA GLU A 203 -9.16 12.50 13.62
C GLU A 203 -10.11 11.35 13.29
N LYS A 204 -11.41 11.50 13.53
CA LYS A 204 -12.40 10.45 13.25
C LYS A 204 -12.64 10.29 11.74
N VAL A 205 -12.69 11.41 11.01
CA VAL A 205 -12.84 11.43 9.54
C VAL A 205 -11.58 10.89 8.85
N THR A 206 -10.39 11.26 9.32
CA THR A 206 -9.11 10.80 8.75
C THR A 206 -8.68 9.42 9.25
N SER A 207 -9.22 8.94 10.38
CA SER A 207 -8.85 7.65 10.99
C SER A 207 -8.95 6.47 10.03
N GLY A 208 -9.92 6.47 9.11
CA GLY A 208 -10.06 5.39 8.11
C GLY A 208 -8.87 5.34 7.15
N LEU A 209 -8.40 6.50 6.68
CA LEU A 209 -7.24 6.59 5.80
C LEU A 209 -5.93 6.31 6.56
N GLU A 210 -5.78 6.90 7.74
CA GLU A 210 -4.60 6.70 8.59
C GLU A 210 -4.44 5.24 9.01
N LYS A 211 -5.54 4.55 9.38
CA LYS A 211 -5.50 3.13 9.75
C LYS A 211 -5.22 2.23 8.55
N ASN A 212 -5.74 2.53 7.36
CA ASN A 212 -5.39 1.78 6.14
C ASN A 212 -3.91 1.92 5.79
N LEU A 213 -3.36 3.13 5.90
CA LEU A 213 -1.93 3.39 5.72
C LEU A 213 -1.09 2.72 6.81
N ALA A 214 -1.53 2.74 8.08
CA ALA A 214 -0.86 2.05 9.17
C ALA A 214 -0.86 0.52 8.98
N SER A 215 -1.98 -0.06 8.56
CA SER A 215 -2.10 -1.48 8.23
C SER A 215 -1.16 -1.89 7.09
N THR A 216 -1.11 -1.06 6.04
CA THR A 216 -0.18 -1.26 4.91
C THR A 216 1.28 -1.17 5.37
N ASN A 217 1.61 -0.18 6.21
CA ASN A 217 2.95 0.00 6.78
C ASN A 217 3.36 -1.19 7.65
N ILE A 218 2.45 -1.73 8.46
CA ILE A 218 2.69 -2.95 9.23
C ILE A 218 3.05 -4.11 8.30
N GLY A 219 2.32 -4.28 7.20
CA GLY A 219 2.63 -5.30 6.19
C GLY A 219 4.04 -5.16 5.62
N PHE A 220 4.46 -3.93 5.29
CA PHE A 220 5.81 -3.67 4.80
C PHE A 220 6.90 -3.85 5.86
N VAL A 221 6.63 -3.49 7.12
CA VAL A 221 7.55 -3.74 8.24
C VAL A 221 7.75 -5.23 8.45
N LEU A 222 6.67 -6.02 8.46
CA LEU A 222 6.75 -7.48 8.56
C LEU A 222 7.53 -8.07 7.38
N ALA A 223 7.25 -7.64 6.14
CA ALA A 223 7.99 -8.05 4.96
C ALA A 223 9.49 -7.71 5.06
N SER A 224 9.83 -6.55 5.62
CA SER A 224 11.21 -6.11 5.83
C SER A 224 11.93 -6.97 6.87
N ILE A 225 11.26 -7.32 7.97
CA ILE A 225 11.79 -8.24 8.99
C ILE A 225 12.05 -9.62 8.36
N LEU A 226 11.12 -10.12 7.54
CA LEU A 226 11.27 -11.40 6.84
C LEU A 226 12.44 -11.40 5.84
N ALA A 227 12.60 -10.30 5.09
CA ALA A 227 13.74 -10.12 4.20
C ALA A 227 15.06 -10.09 4.98
N MET A 228 15.10 -9.38 6.11
CA MET A 228 16.26 -9.32 7.01
C MET A 228 16.65 -10.70 7.55
N LEU A 229 15.65 -11.49 7.99
CA LEU A 229 15.86 -12.84 8.50
C LEU A 229 16.35 -13.80 7.40
N SER A 230 15.80 -13.68 6.19
CA SER A 230 16.25 -14.43 5.01
C SER A 230 17.71 -14.09 4.68
N ALA A 231 18.08 -12.81 4.69
CA ALA A 231 19.46 -12.37 4.48
C ALA A 231 20.41 -12.94 5.55
N ALA A 232 20.00 -12.91 6.82
CA ALA A 232 20.79 -13.50 7.92
C ALA A 232 21.04 -14.99 7.70
N PHE A 233 20.05 -15.76 7.22
CA PHE A 233 20.20 -17.18 6.89
C PHE A 233 21.14 -17.43 5.72
N ILE A 234 21.08 -16.59 4.68
CA ILE A 234 22.01 -16.67 3.53
C ILE A 234 23.45 -16.42 4.01
N ILE A 235 23.65 -15.36 4.80
CA ILE A 235 24.97 -15.02 5.37
C ILE A 235 25.47 -16.15 6.26
N MET A 236 24.62 -16.66 7.17
CA MET A 236 24.94 -17.80 8.03
C MET A 236 25.42 -19.00 7.23
N THR A 237 24.70 -19.33 6.16
CA THR A 237 25.02 -20.48 5.29
C THR A 237 26.35 -20.27 4.56
N GLY A 238 26.56 -19.08 3.99
CA GLY A 238 27.80 -18.72 3.31
C GLY A 238 29.01 -18.77 4.25
N LEU A 239 28.90 -18.14 5.41
CA LEU A 239 29.95 -18.11 6.43
C LEU A 239 30.25 -19.50 7.00
N THR A 240 29.23 -20.32 7.25
CA THR A 240 29.41 -21.71 7.72
C THR A 240 30.13 -22.55 6.67
N THR A 241 29.81 -22.34 5.39
CA THR A 241 30.48 -23.02 4.27
C THR A 241 31.94 -22.57 4.15
N GLY A 242 32.21 -21.27 4.22
CA GLY A 242 33.58 -20.74 4.19
C GLY A 242 34.45 -21.23 5.35
N ILE A 243 33.87 -21.40 6.55
CA ILE A 243 34.58 -22.02 7.68
C ILE A 243 35.00 -23.46 7.35
N ALA A 244 34.13 -24.24 6.71
CA ALA A 244 34.45 -25.63 6.36
C ALA A 244 35.61 -25.69 5.35
N GLU A 245 35.70 -24.74 4.43
CA GLU A 245 36.77 -24.64 3.45
C GLU A 245 38.10 -24.19 4.08
N GLN A 246 38.05 -23.29 5.07
CA GLN A 246 39.23 -22.75 5.76
C GLN A 246 39.53 -23.42 7.11
N GLN A 247 38.90 -24.58 7.37
CA GLN A 247 38.90 -25.22 8.68
C GLN A 247 40.31 -25.51 9.21
N ARG A 248 41.22 -25.97 8.33
CA ARG A 248 42.63 -26.24 8.67
C ARG A 248 43.40 -24.98 9.05
N GLY A 249 43.18 -23.86 8.34
CA GLY A 249 43.82 -22.59 8.64
C GLY A 249 43.43 -22.06 10.03
N LEU A 250 42.12 -22.10 10.33
CA LEU A 250 41.60 -21.72 11.65
C LEU A 250 42.16 -22.63 12.76
N ALA A 251 42.33 -23.93 12.49
CA ALA A 251 42.94 -24.86 13.44
C ALA A 251 44.41 -24.53 13.73
N ILE A 252 45.20 -24.20 12.69
CA ILE A 252 46.61 -23.80 12.83
C ILE A 252 46.72 -22.54 13.68
N ILE A 253 45.85 -21.55 13.47
CA ILE A 253 45.82 -20.33 14.30
C ILE A 253 45.61 -20.68 15.78
N ARG A 254 44.74 -21.65 16.10
CA ARG A 254 44.57 -22.12 17.49
C ARG A 254 45.78 -22.88 18.02
N CYS A 255 46.49 -23.62 17.17
CA CYS A 255 47.72 -24.31 17.57
C CYS A 255 48.88 -23.35 17.89
N ILE A 256 48.93 -22.19 17.24
CA ILE A 256 49.97 -21.15 17.47
C ILE A 256 49.58 -20.21 18.64
N GLY A 257 48.41 -20.39 19.26
CA GLY A 257 48.00 -19.69 20.48
C GLY A 257 46.78 -18.76 20.33
N GLY A 258 46.11 -18.75 19.17
CA GLY A 258 44.90 -17.95 18.94
C GLY A 258 43.74 -18.30 19.89
N THR A 259 43.15 -17.29 20.52
CA THR A 259 42.11 -17.47 21.54
C THR A 259 40.72 -17.72 20.94
N ARG A 260 39.80 -18.32 21.72
CA ARG A 260 38.42 -18.56 21.24
C ARG A 260 37.68 -17.29 20.84
N THR A 261 37.94 -16.21 21.55
CA THR A 261 37.33 -14.90 21.33
C THR A 261 37.85 -14.25 20.06
N GLN A 262 39.16 -14.34 19.77
CA GLN A 262 39.72 -13.81 18.52
C GLN A 262 39.11 -14.47 17.29
N LEU A 263 38.96 -15.80 17.30
CA LEU A 263 38.33 -16.50 16.17
C LEU A 263 36.83 -16.16 16.04
N ALA A 264 36.10 -16.01 17.16
CA ALA A 264 34.70 -15.61 17.12
C ALA A 264 34.53 -14.17 16.62
N GLN A 265 35.37 -13.24 17.10
CA GLN A 265 35.40 -11.85 16.67
C GLN A 265 35.73 -11.72 15.20
N SER A 266 36.68 -12.51 14.68
CA SER A 266 36.99 -12.54 13.25
C SER A 266 35.73 -12.80 12.43
N GLN A 267 34.87 -13.73 12.86
CA GLN A 267 33.68 -14.07 12.10
C GLN A 267 32.54 -13.07 12.26
N LEU A 268 32.40 -12.45 13.43
CA LEU A 268 31.49 -11.33 13.64
C LEU A 268 31.90 -10.11 12.80
N ILE A 269 33.21 -9.83 12.68
CA ILE A 269 33.74 -8.77 11.82
C ILE A 269 33.45 -9.09 10.34
N THR A 270 33.61 -10.34 9.90
CA THR A 270 33.20 -10.74 8.55
C THR A 270 31.71 -10.48 8.32
N GLY A 271 30.85 -10.86 9.27
CA GLY A 271 29.41 -10.57 9.20
C GLY A 271 29.10 -9.08 9.16
N LEU A 272 29.77 -8.28 9.99
CA LEU A 272 29.65 -6.83 10.02
C LEU A 272 30.08 -6.19 8.68
N LEU A 273 31.19 -6.64 8.10
CA LEU A 273 31.68 -6.16 6.80
C LEU A 273 30.73 -6.55 5.66
N VAL A 274 30.24 -7.79 5.66
CA VAL A 274 29.26 -8.25 4.66
C VAL A 274 27.96 -7.45 4.76
N GLY A 275 27.45 -7.22 5.98
CA GLY A 275 26.28 -6.36 6.20
C GLY A 275 26.54 -4.90 5.83
N GLY A 276 27.73 -4.38 6.11
CA GLY A 276 28.13 -3.01 5.74
C GLY A 276 28.23 -2.81 4.22
N VAL A 277 28.87 -3.74 3.51
CA VAL A 277 28.92 -3.73 2.04
C VAL A 277 27.51 -3.94 1.45
N GLY A 278 26.72 -4.80 2.07
CA GLY A 278 25.31 -5.00 1.73
C GLY A 278 24.48 -3.73 1.86
N ALA A 279 24.67 -2.95 2.93
CA ALA A 279 24.05 -1.63 3.07
C ALA A 279 24.54 -0.65 2.00
N LEU A 280 25.86 -0.58 1.80
CA LEU A 280 26.51 0.35 0.87
C LEU A 280 26.02 0.16 -0.57
N LEU A 281 25.82 -1.08 -1.01
CA LEU A 281 25.35 -1.40 -2.36
C LEU A 281 23.83 -1.51 -2.44
N GLY A 282 23.21 -2.14 -1.43
CA GLY A 282 21.78 -2.44 -1.43
C GLY A 282 20.90 -1.21 -1.27
N VAL A 283 21.31 -0.22 -0.47
CA VAL A 283 20.54 1.00 -0.27
C VAL A 283 20.47 1.84 -1.56
N PRO A 284 21.58 2.15 -2.26
CA PRO A 284 21.52 2.85 -3.55
C PRO A 284 20.75 2.08 -4.62
N LEU A 285 20.93 0.75 -4.70
CA LEU A 285 20.19 -0.07 -5.65
C LEU A 285 18.69 -0.08 -5.35
N GLY A 286 18.30 -0.15 -4.08
CA GLY A 286 16.90 -0.07 -3.65
C GLY A 286 16.26 1.28 -3.98
N VAL A 287 16.97 2.38 -3.72
CA VAL A 287 16.52 3.73 -4.08
C VAL A 287 16.43 3.88 -5.60
N GLY A 288 17.41 3.37 -6.36
CA GLY A 288 17.40 3.38 -7.82
C GLY A 288 16.24 2.57 -8.40
N PHE A 289 15.94 1.41 -7.81
CA PHE A 289 14.79 0.60 -8.22
C PHE A 289 13.46 1.29 -7.89
N ALA A 290 13.35 1.91 -6.72
CA ALA A 290 12.18 2.71 -6.35
C ALA A 290 11.98 3.89 -7.32
N ALA A 291 13.07 4.57 -7.70
CA ALA A 291 13.04 5.65 -8.69
C ALA A 291 12.59 5.14 -10.07
N LEU A 292 13.08 3.97 -10.49
CA LEU A 292 12.66 3.33 -11.74
C LEU A 292 11.16 3.01 -11.74
N VAL A 293 10.64 2.45 -10.63
CA VAL A 293 9.20 2.15 -10.48
C VAL A 293 8.38 3.43 -10.54
N VAL A 294 8.77 4.48 -9.81
CA VAL A 294 8.08 5.78 -9.84
C VAL A 294 8.09 6.39 -11.24
N ASN A 295 9.19 6.24 -11.99
CA ASN A 295 9.28 6.72 -13.36
C ASN A 295 8.35 5.94 -14.31
N ILE A 296 8.33 4.61 -14.20
CA ILE A 296 7.46 3.75 -15.03
C ILE A 296 5.98 4.02 -14.75
N TYR A 297 5.61 4.23 -13.48
CA TYR A 297 4.24 4.45 -13.02
C TYR A 297 3.95 5.91 -12.64
N ASN A 298 4.57 6.86 -13.34
CA ASN A 298 4.47 8.29 -13.02
C ASN A 298 3.02 8.80 -12.99
N ALA A 299 2.17 8.29 -13.89
CA ALA A 299 0.75 8.65 -13.95
C ALA A 299 -0.04 8.27 -12.68
N GLN A 300 0.37 7.19 -12.00
CA GLN A 300 -0.24 6.72 -10.74
C GLN A 300 0.48 7.28 -9.51
N LEU A 301 1.75 7.71 -9.63
CA LEU A 301 2.60 8.21 -8.56
C LEU A 301 3.13 9.64 -8.82
N PRO A 302 2.24 10.64 -8.98
CA PRO A 302 2.61 11.99 -9.42
C PRO A 302 3.46 12.77 -8.41
N THR A 303 3.43 12.39 -7.13
CA THR A 303 4.21 13.07 -6.07
C THR A 303 5.71 12.73 -6.10
N GLY A 304 6.13 11.83 -6.98
CA GLY A 304 7.51 11.41 -7.14
C GLY A 304 8.02 10.52 -6.01
N LEU A 305 9.35 10.39 -5.92
CA LEU A 305 10.01 9.55 -4.93
C LEU A 305 10.45 10.41 -3.74
N ARG A 306 9.86 10.16 -2.56
CA ARG A 306 10.37 10.69 -1.28
C ARG A 306 11.06 9.58 -0.50
N VAL A 307 12.33 9.80 -0.16
CA VAL A 307 13.13 8.85 0.62
C VAL A 307 13.55 9.50 1.94
N PRO A 308 12.88 9.18 3.06
CA PRO A 308 13.26 9.72 4.36
C PRO A 308 14.65 9.24 4.77
N ALA A 309 15.50 10.15 5.26
CA ALA A 309 16.84 9.81 5.73
C ALA A 309 16.81 8.77 6.88
N MET A 310 15.77 8.81 7.72
CA MET A 310 15.56 7.82 8.77
C MET A 310 15.36 6.40 8.21
N MET A 311 14.62 6.24 7.11
CA MET A 311 14.39 4.94 6.48
C MET A 311 15.69 4.38 5.89
N LEU A 312 16.52 5.25 5.30
CA LEU A 312 17.85 4.86 4.81
C LEU A 312 18.77 4.39 5.94
N LEU A 313 18.75 5.10 7.06
CA LEU A 313 19.50 4.73 8.26
C LEU A 313 19.02 3.38 8.81
N LEU A 314 17.71 3.18 8.93
CA LEU A 314 17.12 1.91 9.39
C LEU A 314 17.45 0.75 8.45
N ALA A 315 17.45 0.96 7.13
CA ALA A 315 17.87 -0.05 6.16
C ALA A 315 19.34 -0.44 6.33
N ALA A 316 20.23 0.55 6.54
CA ALA A 316 21.64 0.31 6.79
C ALA A 316 21.88 -0.45 8.11
N ILE A 317 21.21 -0.03 9.19
CA ILE A 317 21.26 -0.71 10.49
C ILE A 317 20.71 -2.14 10.37
N GLY A 318 19.59 -2.32 9.67
CA GLY A 318 18.98 -3.63 9.44
C GLY A 318 19.89 -4.58 8.67
N SER A 319 20.61 -4.10 7.66
CA SER A 319 21.58 -4.90 6.91
C SER A 319 22.77 -5.33 7.78
N ILE A 320 23.32 -4.42 8.58
CA ILE A 320 24.38 -4.72 9.55
C ILE A 320 23.88 -5.72 10.60
N ALA A 321 22.68 -5.51 11.13
CA ALA A 321 22.05 -6.41 12.09
C ALA A 321 21.87 -7.81 11.50
N ALA A 322 21.42 -7.93 10.25
CA ALA A 322 21.33 -9.21 9.55
C ALA A 322 22.70 -9.90 9.42
N GLY A 323 23.76 -9.15 9.12
CA GLY A 323 25.13 -9.67 9.07
C GLY A 323 25.65 -10.18 10.41
N LEU A 324 25.36 -9.46 11.50
CA LEU A 324 25.71 -9.87 12.86
C LEU A 324 24.91 -11.10 13.31
N VAL A 325 23.60 -11.10 13.08
CA VAL A 325 22.72 -12.25 13.39
C VAL A 325 23.15 -13.48 12.59
N GLY A 326 23.41 -13.33 11.29
CA GLY A 326 23.86 -14.42 10.42
C GLY A 326 25.25 -14.96 10.79
N SER A 327 26.16 -14.12 11.28
CA SER A 327 27.50 -14.53 11.70
C SER A 327 27.57 -15.09 13.13
N ALA A 328 26.52 -14.93 13.94
CA ALA A 328 26.49 -15.40 15.34
C ALA A 328 26.69 -16.92 15.47
N TYR A 329 25.97 -17.72 14.68
CA TYR A 329 26.13 -19.18 14.68
C TYR A 329 27.52 -19.62 14.17
N PRO A 330 28.01 -19.15 13.00
CA PRO A 330 29.38 -19.37 12.54
C PRO A 330 30.45 -19.03 13.58
N ALA A 331 30.33 -17.87 14.23
CA ALA A 331 31.26 -17.43 15.28
C ALA A 331 31.27 -18.41 16.46
N TRP A 332 30.10 -18.89 16.88
CA TRP A 332 29.98 -19.89 17.93
C TRP A 332 30.62 -21.23 17.53
N VAL A 333 30.37 -21.71 16.31
CA VAL A 333 30.95 -22.96 15.78
C VAL A 333 32.48 -22.91 15.78
N VAL A 334 33.07 -21.84 15.24
CA VAL A 334 34.54 -21.69 15.20
C VAL A 334 35.12 -21.60 16.60
N SER A 335 34.48 -20.87 17.51
CA SER A 335 34.96 -20.71 18.88
C SER A 335 35.08 -22.05 19.62
N ARG A 336 34.24 -23.04 19.29
CA ARG A 336 34.20 -24.37 19.91
C ARG A 336 34.90 -25.48 19.12
N MET A 337 35.48 -25.16 17.97
CA MET A 337 36.17 -26.12 17.13
C MET A 337 37.44 -26.67 17.79
N SER A 338 37.60 -27.99 17.86
CA SER A 338 38.81 -28.64 18.38
C SER A 338 39.93 -28.62 17.32
N PRO A 339 41.13 -28.09 17.63
CA PRO A 339 42.26 -28.06 16.68
C PRO A 339 42.64 -29.45 16.17
N LEU A 340 42.67 -30.45 17.06
CA LEU A 340 43.02 -31.82 16.74
C LEU A 340 42.00 -32.48 15.79
N ARG A 341 40.71 -32.17 15.96
CA ARG A 341 39.65 -32.67 15.07
C ARG A 341 39.67 -31.99 13.72
N ALA A 342 40.01 -30.70 13.66
CA ALA A 342 40.07 -29.95 12.41
C ALA A 342 41.30 -30.32 11.55
N LEU A 343 42.39 -30.77 12.17
CA LEU A 343 43.57 -31.29 11.49
C LEU A 343 43.44 -32.76 11.10
N SER A 344 42.70 -33.57 11.86
CA SER A 344 42.41 -34.94 11.45
C SER A 344 41.33 -34.92 10.36
N ASN A 345 41.69 -35.35 9.15
CA ASN A 345 40.85 -35.27 7.95
C ASN A 345 39.71 -36.31 7.96
N ARG A 346 39.02 -36.49 9.09
CA ARG A 346 37.89 -37.40 9.26
C ARG A 346 36.60 -36.58 9.22
N ALA A 347 35.79 -36.81 8.19
CA ALA A 347 34.40 -36.38 8.20
C ALA A 347 33.66 -37.20 9.27
N ASP A 348 33.40 -36.60 10.44
CA ASP A 348 32.55 -37.21 11.45
C ASP A 348 31.09 -37.19 10.93
N PRO A 349 30.44 -38.34 10.74
CA PRO A 349 29.04 -38.37 10.33
C PRO A 349 28.17 -37.70 11.42
N ALA A 350 27.16 -36.96 11.00
CA ALA A 350 26.23 -36.32 11.92
C ALA A 350 25.59 -37.35 12.86
N LYS A 351 25.64 -37.10 14.17
CA LYS A 351 25.09 -38.02 15.16
C LYS A 351 23.55 -38.02 15.05
N PRO A 352 22.89 -39.20 14.99
CA PRO A 352 21.43 -39.29 14.89
C PRO A 352 20.68 -38.50 15.97
N GLY A 353 21.23 -38.45 17.19
CA GLY A 353 20.63 -37.70 18.30
C GLY A 353 20.62 -36.18 18.12
N GLN A 354 21.59 -35.60 17.39
CA GLN A 354 21.59 -34.16 17.12
C GLN A 354 20.52 -33.79 16.07
N MET A 355 20.26 -34.68 15.11
CA MET A 355 19.22 -34.49 14.10
C MET A 355 17.82 -34.44 14.74
N TRP A 356 17.57 -35.27 15.76
CA TRP A 356 16.30 -35.26 16.48
C TRP A 356 16.05 -33.93 17.21
N TRP A 357 17.10 -33.31 17.77
CA TRP A 357 16.98 -31.97 18.37
C TRP A 357 16.64 -30.90 17.34
N VAL A 358 17.24 -30.93 16.14
CA VAL A 358 16.90 -29.99 15.07
C VAL A 358 15.45 -30.15 14.62
N LEU A 359 14.99 -31.39 14.46
CA LEU A 359 13.58 -31.70 14.20
C LEU A 359 12.65 -31.18 15.30
N LEU A 360 13.02 -31.39 16.57
CA LEU A 360 12.24 -30.93 17.71
C LEU A 360 12.13 -29.40 17.72
N PHE A 361 13.24 -28.68 17.57
CA PHE A 361 13.21 -27.20 17.52
C PHE A 361 12.42 -26.69 16.31
N ALA A 362 12.53 -27.36 15.15
CA ALA A 362 11.75 -27.02 13.97
C ALA A 362 10.24 -27.15 14.24
N LEU A 363 9.81 -28.29 14.81
CA LEU A 363 8.41 -28.54 15.14
C LEU A 363 7.91 -27.62 16.26
N VAL A 364 8.71 -27.34 17.28
CA VAL A 364 8.35 -26.39 18.34
C VAL A 364 8.09 -25.01 17.74
N GLY A 365 8.94 -24.50 16.83
CA GLY A 365 8.71 -23.21 16.17
C GLY A 365 7.40 -23.16 15.38
N ILE A 366 7.09 -24.23 14.64
CA ILE A 366 5.83 -24.35 13.88
C ILE A 366 4.62 -24.47 14.81
N VAL A 367 4.71 -25.26 15.87
CA VAL A 367 3.63 -25.44 16.85
C VAL A 367 3.40 -24.15 17.63
N THR A 368 4.45 -23.42 18.04
CA THR A 368 4.31 -22.11 18.70
C THR A 368 3.52 -21.14 17.83
N GLN A 369 3.80 -21.07 16.53
CA GLN A 369 3.03 -20.28 15.57
C GLN A 369 1.56 -20.73 15.53
N LEU A 370 1.30 -22.04 15.39
CA LEU A 370 -0.07 -22.57 15.35
C LEU A 370 -0.84 -22.33 16.65
N LEU A 371 -0.18 -22.39 17.81
CA LEU A 371 -0.80 -22.10 19.10
C LEU A 371 -1.16 -20.63 19.23
N ILE A 372 -0.28 -19.71 18.80
CA ILE A 372 -0.57 -18.27 18.82
C ILE A 372 -1.76 -17.96 17.92
N VAL A 373 -1.84 -18.57 16.72
CA VAL A 373 -2.97 -18.35 15.82
C VAL A 373 -4.26 -19.04 16.32
N GLY A 374 -4.15 -20.24 16.89
CA GLY A 374 -5.30 -21.09 17.21
C GLY A 374 -5.88 -20.91 18.62
N LEU A 375 -5.12 -20.37 19.58
CA LEU A 375 -5.56 -20.21 20.98
C LEU A 375 -5.77 -18.76 21.40
N SER A 376 -5.40 -17.78 20.59
CA SER A 376 -5.59 -16.37 20.95
C SER A 376 -7.06 -15.97 20.86
N PRO A 377 -7.71 -15.62 21.98
CA PRO A 377 -9.12 -15.25 22.01
C PRO A 377 -9.35 -13.82 21.47
N ASP A 378 -8.34 -12.96 21.54
CA ASP A 378 -8.43 -11.54 21.16
C ASP A 378 -7.57 -11.23 19.93
N GLY A 379 -8.12 -10.46 18.98
CA GLY A 379 -7.40 -10.08 17.75
C GLY A 379 -6.13 -9.27 17.99
N THR A 380 -6.06 -8.51 19.09
CA THR A 380 -4.87 -7.70 19.45
C THR A 380 -3.72 -8.57 19.96
N THR A 381 -4.01 -9.55 20.83
CA THR A 381 -2.99 -10.49 21.33
C THR A 381 -2.53 -11.43 20.22
N LEU A 382 -3.44 -11.84 19.33
CA LEU A 382 -3.11 -12.61 18.13
C LEU A 382 -2.14 -11.81 17.24
N PHE A 383 -2.46 -10.56 16.92
CA PHE A 383 -1.61 -9.75 16.04
C PHE A 383 -0.21 -9.54 16.62
N TRP A 384 -0.09 -9.06 17.86
CA TRP A 384 1.22 -8.78 18.47
C TRP A 384 1.99 -10.06 18.77
N GLY A 385 1.32 -11.11 19.24
CA GLY A 385 1.92 -12.43 19.46
C GLY A 385 2.46 -13.03 18.16
N TYR A 386 1.67 -12.93 17.09
CA TYR A 386 2.06 -13.41 15.76
C TYR A 386 3.23 -12.60 15.19
N ALA A 387 3.17 -11.27 15.24
CA ALA A 387 4.21 -10.40 14.70
C ALA A 387 5.56 -10.57 15.42
N THR A 388 5.55 -10.68 16.75
CA THR A 388 6.77 -10.66 17.56
C THR A 388 7.38 -12.04 17.81
N VAL A 389 6.56 -13.06 18.02
CA VAL A 389 7.02 -14.40 18.39
C VAL A 389 6.68 -15.41 17.30
N GLY A 390 5.43 -15.41 16.85
CA GLY A 390 4.92 -16.42 15.92
C GLY A 390 5.68 -16.44 14.60
N LEU A 391 5.81 -15.30 13.95
CA LEU A 391 6.40 -15.16 12.62
C LEU A 391 7.91 -15.47 12.61
N PRO A 392 8.72 -14.97 13.57
CA PRO A 392 10.11 -15.44 13.72
C PRO A 392 10.21 -16.93 14.04
N ALA A 393 9.36 -17.47 14.94
CA ALA A 393 9.38 -18.89 15.30
C ALA A 393 9.00 -19.79 14.12
N MET A 394 8.03 -19.38 13.31
CA MET A 394 7.65 -20.04 12.08
C MET A 394 8.82 -20.07 11.10
N PHE A 395 9.47 -18.93 10.85
CA PHE A 395 10.55 -18.85 9.89
C PHE A 395 11.77 -19.67 10.30
N VAL A 396 12.17 -19.59 11.57
CA VAL A 396 13.23 -20.43 12.14
C VAL A 396 12.82 -21.90 12.10
N GLY A 397 11.56 -22.20 12.40
CA GLY A 397 10.98 -23.54 12.34
C GLY A 397 11.11 -24.18 10.97
N TYR A 398 10.62 -23.52 9.93
CA TYR A 398 10.74 -23.96 8.53
C TYR A 398 12.20 -24.03 8.07
N PHE A 399 13.02 -23.06 8.45
CA PHE A 399 14.45 -23.07 8.12
C PHE A 399 15.15 -24.29 8.72
N LEU A 400 14.88 -24.64 9.99
CA LEU A 400 15.45 -25.84 10.61
C LEU A 400 14.85 -27.13 10.06
N LEU A 401 13.56 -27.13 9.70
CA LEU A 401 12.87 -28.26 9.06
C LEU A 401 13.49 -28.63 7.71
N SER A 402 14.14 -27.68 7.03
CA SER A 402 14.85 -27.94 5.77
C SER A 402 15.92 -29.03 5.87
N VAL A 403 16.58 -29.18 7.03
CA VAL A 403 17.66 -30.17 7.24
C VAL A 403 17.13 -31.62 7.15
N PRO A 404 16.14 -32.04 7.97
CA PRO A 404 15.56 -33.38 7.86
C PRO A 404 14.79 -33.58 6.56
N VAL A 405 14.13 -32.55 6.03
CA VAL A 405 13.44 -32.63 4.72
C VAL A 405 14.43 -32.91 3.61
N THR A 406 15.56 -32.20 3.56
CA THR A 406 16.62 -32.45 2.57
C THR A 406 17.11 -33.89 2.62
N LEU A 407 17.31 -34.44 3.81
CA LEU A 407 17.70 -35.84 3.96
C LEU A 407 16.60 -36.82 3.52
N GLY A 408 15.34 -36.52 3.82
CA GLY A 408 14.19 -37.32 3.36
C GLY A 408 14.09 -37.34 1.84
N VAL A 409 14.15 -36.16 1.22
CA VAL A 409 14.14 -36.00 -0.24
C VAL A 409 15.30 -36.75 -0.89
N VAL A 410 16.51 -36.61 -0.35
CA VAL A 410 17.70 -37.32 -0.86
C VAL A 410 17.55 -38.83 -0.72
N ARG A 411 16.94 -39.36 0.34
CA ARG A 411 16.68 -40.82 0.45
C ARG A 411 15.77 -41.34 -0.66
N ILE A 412 14.79 -40.53 -1.08
CA ILE A 412 13.81 -40.92 -2.11
C ILE A 412 14.43 -40.74 -3.52
N ILE A 413 15.14 -39.64 -3.75
CA ILE A 413 15.60 -39.25 -5.09
C ILE A 413 17.01 -39.78 -5.42
N ALA A 414 17.89 -40.00 -4.43
CA ALA A 414 19.29 -40.31 -4.71
C ALA A 414 19.48 -41.63 -5.45
N GLU A 415 18.70 -42.68 -5.14
CA GLU A 415 18.80 -43.96 -5.82
C GLU A 415 18.31 -43.93 -7.28
N PRO A 416 17.11 -43.43 -7.59
CA PRO A 416 16.67 -43.31 -8.99
C PRO A 416 17.57 -42.37 -9.80
N LEU A 417 18.06 -41.28 -9.19
CA LEU A 417 18.99 -40.36 -9.85
C LEU A 417 20.37 -40.99 -10.09
N SER A 418 20.88 -41.79 -9.14
CA SER A 418 22.14 -42.53 -9.33
C SER A 418 22.01 -43.55 -10.46
N ALA A 419 20.87 -44.23 -10.56
CA ALA A 419 20.58 -45.15 -11.65
C ALA A 419 20.50 -44.43 -13.00
N LEU A 420 19.80 -43.29 -13.05
CA LEU A 420 19.68 -42.47 -14.26
C LEU A 420 21.03 -41.95 -14.75
N LEU A 421 21.88 -41.49 -13.83
CA LEU A 421 23.22 -40.94 -14.14
C LEU A 421 24.31 -42.03 -14.26
N ARG A 422 23.97 -43.31 -14.11
CA ARG A 422 24.91 -44.46 -14.11
C ARG A 422 26.05 -44.31 -13.08
N LEU A 423 25.76 -43.71 -11.94
CA LEU A 423 26.69 -43.57 -10.82
C LEU A 423 26.58 -44.77 -9.87
N PRO A 424 27.68 -45.15 -9.17
CA PRO A 424 27.60 -46.21 -8.17
C PRO A 424 26.52 -45.91 -7.10
N PRO A 425 25.70 -46.92 -6.74
CA PRO A 425 24.58 -46.74 -5.85
C PRO A 425 25.03 -46.21 -4.48
N ARG A 426 24.20 -45.36 -3.88
CA ARG A 426 24.41 -44.72 -2.56
C ARG A 426 25.54 -43.70 -2.48
N LEU A 427 26.27 -43.41 -3.56
CA LEU A 427 27.28 -42.34 -3.55
C LEU A 427 26.65 -40.98 -3.27
N LEU A 428 25.64 -40.59 -4.05
CA LEU A 428 24.96 -39.30 -3.88
C LEU A 428 24.34 -39.17 -2.48
N GLY A 429 23.65 -40.23 -2.02
CA GLY A 429 23.03 -40.25 -0.70
C GLY A 429 24.04 -40.14 0.45
N ARG A 430 25.19 -40.81 0.35
CA ARG A 430 26.25 -40.74 1.37
C ARG A 430 26.92 -39.38 1.43
N THR A 431 27.17 -38.75 0.29
CA THR A 431 27.79 -37.41 0.24
C THR A 431 26.95 -36.37 0.97
N VAL A 432 25.64 -36.34 0.70
CA VAL A 432 24.74 -35.39 1.37
C VAL A 432 24.53 -35.75 2.84
N SER A 433 24.40 -37.04 3.15
CA SER A 433 24.22 -37.51 4.53
C SER A 433 25.46 -37.28 5.42
N ALA A 434 26.65 -37.11 4.83
CA ALA A 434 27.86 -36.79 5.56
C ALA A 434 27.89 -35.34 6.04
N THR A 435 27.21 -34.42 5.35
CA THR A 435 27.19 -32.99 5.69
C THR A 435 25.77 -32.40 5.69
N PRO A 436 24.84 -32.97 6.50
CA PRO A 436 23.42 -32.67 6.40
C PRO A 436 23.09 -31.21 6.73
N TYR A 437 23.80 -30.60 7.69
CA TYR A 437 23.57 -29.21 8.07
C TYR A 437 23.99 -28.23 6.99
N ARG A 438 25.03 -28.54 6.21
CA ARG A 438 25.47 -27.68 5.10
C ARG A 438 24.39 -27.62 4.02
N HIS A 439 23.97 -28.79 3.53
CA HIS A 439 22.97 -28.88 2.47
C HIS A 439 21.57 -28.48 2.94
N GLY A 440 21.22 -28.82 4.19
CA GLY A 440 19.98 -28.42 4.81
C GLY A 440 19.87 -26.90 4.93
N PHE A 441 20.85 -26.22 5.54
CA PHE A 441 20.80 -24.76 5.68
C PHE A 441 20.83 -24.02 4.33
N THR A 442 21.53 -24.53 3.31
CA THR A 442 21.41 -23.99 1.95
C THR A 442 19.99 -24.10 1.42
N ALA A 443 19.34 -25.27 1.58
CA ALA A 443 17.95 -25.44 1.16
C ALA A 443 17.01 -24.55 1.96
N GLY A 444 17.19 -24.46 3.29
CA GLY A 444 16.39 -23.62 4.17
C GLY A 444 16.46 -22.13 3.83
N ALA A 445 17.65 -21.63 3.49
CA ALA A 445 17.82 -20.23 3.10
C ALA A 445 17.07 -19.92 1.78
N MET A 446 17.14 -20.84 0.81
CA MET A 446 16.40 -20.73 -0.45
C MET A 446 14.89 -20.86 -0.25
N MET A 447 14.45 -21.78 0.62
CA MET A 447 13.04 -21.97 0.97
C MET A 447 12.46 -20.71 1.63
N ALA A 448 13.18 -20.10 2.57
CA ALA A 448 12.77 -18.87 3.24
C ALA A 448 12.55 -17.72 2.24
N GLY A 449 13.50 -17.52 1.31
CA GLY A 449 13.38 -16.50 0.26
C GLY A 449 12.23 -16.76 -0.72
N LEU A 450 12.09 -18.01 -1.20
CA LEU A 450 11.02 -18.39 -2.12
C LEU A 450 9.64 -18.29 -1.46
N ALA A 451 9.52 -18.71 -0.20
CA ALA A 451 8.28 -18.61 0.56
C ALA A 451 7.85 -17.15 0.72
N LEU A 452 8.78 -16.24 1.00
CA LEU A 452 8.49 -14.80 1.08
C LEU A 452 7.96 -14.26 -0.26
N MET A 453 8.61 -14.62 -1.37
CA MET A 453 8.16 -14.20 -2.70
C MET A 453 6.75 -14.71 -3.01
N ILE A 454 6.49 -16.00 -2.77
CA ILE A 454 5.18 -16.61 -3.01
C ILE A 454 4.11 -15.97 -2.11
N ALA A 455 4.43 -15.70 -0.84
CA ALA A 455 3.49 -15.09 0.10
C ALA A 455 3.07 -13.68 -0.36
N ILE A 456 4.04 -12.84 -0.76
CA ILE A 456 3.77 -11.48 -1.26
C ILE A 456 2.93 -11.54 -2.54
N TRP A 457 3.31 -12.39 -3.50
CA TRP A 457 2.61 -12.49 -4.78
C TRP A 457 1.19 -13.04 -4.62
N THR A 458 1.04 -14.07 -3.80
CA THR A 458 -0.26 -14.71 -3.55
C THR A 458 -1.18 -13.76 -2.82
N ASN A 459 -0.69 -13.06 -1.80
CA ASN A 459 -1.49 -12.08 -1.06
C ASN A 459 -1.91 -10.91 -1.96
N GLY A 460 -0.98 -10.33 -2.72
CA GLY A 460 -1.30 -9.24 -3.65
C GLY A 460 -2.33 -9.63 -4.71
N GLY A 461 -2.15 -10.81 -5.33
CA GLY A 461 -3.10 -11.34 -6.31
C GLY A 461 -4.43 -11.77 -5.70
N ALA A 462 -4.45 -12.24 -4.45
CA ALA A 462 -5.67 -12.58 -3.72
C ALA A 462 -6.49 -11.32 -3.43
N ILE A 463 -5.88 -10.27 -2.85
CA ILE A 463 -6.56 -9.00 -2.56
C ILE A 463 -7.16 -8.42 -3.85
N LEU A 464 -6.41 -8.36 -4.94
CA LEU A 464 -6.90 -7.76 -6.19
C LEU A 464 -8.08 -8.54 -6.79
N ARG A 465 -8.02 -9.88 -6.74
CA ARG A 465 -9.11 -10.74 -7.23
C ARG A 465 -10.33 -10.67 -6.33
N ASP A 466 -10.15 -10.68 -5.01
CA ASP A 466 -11.28 -10.62 -4.08
C ASP A 466 -12.02 -9.30 -4.19
N TRP A 467 -11.30 -8.19 -4.40
CA TRP A 467 -11.90 -6.87 -4.50
C TRP A 467 -12.59 -6.61 -5.85
N LEU A 468 -12.06 -7.13 -6.96
CA LEU A 468 -12.58 -6.86 -8.30
C LEU A 468 -13.52 -7.95 -8.84
N ALA A 469 -13.41 -9.20 -8.39
CA ALA A 469 -14.20 -10.30 -8.96
C ALA A 469 -15.50 -10.59 -8.20
N LYS A 470 -15.66 -10.08 -6.97
CA LYS A 470 -16.85 -10.34 -6.13
C LYS A 470 -17.92 -9.25 -6.18
N ILE A 471 -17.63 -8.09 -6.75
CA ILE A 471 -18.57 -6.98 -6.81
C ILE A 471 -18.79 -6.61 -8.27
N GLU A 472 -19.94 -6.99 -8.81
CA GLU A 472 -20.42 -6.44 -10.08
C GLU A 472 -20.95 -5.04 -9.80
N PHE A 473 -20.26 -4.03 -10.32
CA PHE A 473 -20.68 -2.64 -10.22
C PHE A 473 -21.59 -2.25 -11.39
N PRO A 474 -22.49 -1.27 -11.22
CA PRO A 474 -23.25 -0.70 -12.33
C PRO A 474 -22.31 -0.08 -13.38
N ASP A 475 -22.78 -0.04 -14.64
CA ASP A 475 -22.00 0.47 -15.79
C ASP A 475 -21.53 1.92 -15.62
N ALA A 476 -22.24 2.74 -14.83
CA ALA A 476 -21.88 4.12 -14.55
C ALA A 476 -22.44 4.62 -13.21
N PHE A 477 -21.72 5.55 -12.57
CA PHE A 477 -22.18 6.25 -11.36
C PHE A 477 -22.43 7.73 -11.65
N VAL A 478 -23.61 8.23 -11.28
CA VAL A 478 -23.91 9.66 -11.32
C VAL A 478 -23.74 10.26 -9.94
N ASN A 479 -22.68 11.06 -9.76
CA ASN A 479 -22.38 11.74 -8.50
C ASN A 479 -22.65 13.25 -8.62
N GLY A 480 -23.30 13.84 -7.62
CA GLY A 480 -23.56 15.28 -7.56
C GLY A 480 -23.81 15.78 -6.15
N PHE A 481 -23.59 17.07 -5.91
CA PHE A 481 -23.85 17.72 -4.62
C PHE A 481 -25.34 17.71 -4.32
N ARG A 482 -25.79 16.95 -3.30
CA ARG A 482 -27.20 16.79 -2.91
C ARG A 482 -28.12 16.65 -4.13
N LEU A 483 -28.06 15.51 -4.81
CA LEU A 483 -28.93 15.23 -5.96
C LEU A 483 -30.41 15.27 -5.49
N PRO A 484 -31.26 16.12 -6.08
CA PRO A 484 -32.68 16.12 -5.76
C PRO A 484 -33.32 14.85 -6.32
N VAL A 485 -34.42 14.40 -5.71
CA VAL A 485 -35.17 13.21 -6.17
C VAL A 485 -35.55 13.31 -7.65
N GLU A 486 -35.88 14.51 -8.13
CA GLU A 486 -36.17 14.78 -9.55
C GLU A 486 -35.01 14.47 -10.50
N ALA A 487 -33.75 14.47 -10.02
CA ALA A 487 -32.60 14.16 -10.85
C ALA A 487 -32.61 12.70 -11.30
N GLN A 488 -33.08 11.79 -10.45
CA GLN A 488 -33.20 10.37 -10.77
C GLN A 488 -34.22 10.15 -11.89
N ALA A 489 -35.42 10.72 -11.77
CA ALA A 489 -36.46 10.64 -12.81
C ALA A 489 -36.00 11.19 -14.17
N ARG A 490 -35.13 12.21 -14.17
CA ARG A 490 -34.53 12.73 -15.42
C ARG A 490 -33.50 11.77 -16.03
N LEU A 491 -32.79 11.01 -15.20
CA LEU A 491 -31.84 10.01 -15.67
C LEU A 491 -32.58 8.80 -16.25
N GLU A 492 -33.64 8.33 -15.59
CA GLU A 492 -34.51 7.25 -16.09
C GLU A 492 -35.18 7.60 -17.43
N ALA A 493 -35.51 8.88 -17.64
CA ALA A 493 -36.09 9.33 -18.91
C ALA A 493 -35.10 9.32 -20.10
N LEU A 494 -33.81 9.05 -19.87
CA LEU A 494 -32.82 8.99 -20.95
C LEU A 494 -32.96 7.64 -21.69
N PRO A 495 -32.99 7.65 -23.04
CA PRO A 495 -33.32 6.47 -23.83
C PRO A 495 -32.29 5.33 -23.76
N PHE A 496 -31.13 5.57 -23.15
CA PHE A 496 -30.06 4.58 -22.97
C PHE A 496 -29.92 4.09 -21.52
N VAL A 497 -30.69 4.65 -20.59
CA VAL A 497 -30.70 4.23 -19.18
C VAL A 497 -31.79 3.18 -19.03
N LEU A 498 -31.43 1.98 -18.57
CA LEU A 498 -32.39 0.90 -18.31
C LEU A 498 -33.02 1.08 -16.93
N ASP A 499 -32.17 1.21 -15.90
CA ASP A 499 -32.58 1.31 -14.50
C ASP A 499 -31.69 2.32 -13.76
N THR A 500 -32.19 2.84 -12.62
CA THR A 500 -31.40 3.69 -11.72
C THR A 500 -31.67 3.35 -10.26
N CYS A 501 -30.65 3.46 -9.40
CA CYS A 501 -30.79 3.26 -7.97
C CYS A 501 -30.15 4.45 -7.24
N ALA A 502 -30.93 5.09 -6.37
CA ALA A 502 -30.41 6.11 -5.48
C ALA A 502 -29.67 5.44 -4.31
N ILE A 503 -28.39 5.80 -4.14
CA ILE A 503 -27.54 5.32 -3.04
C ILE A 503 -27.05 6.53 -2.25
N THR A 504 -27.16 6.47 -0.93
CA THR A 504 -26.59 7.44 0.01
C THR A 504 -25.70 6.73 1.00
N ILE A 505 -24.47 7.21 1.17
CA ILE A 505 -23.52 6.68 2.14
C ILE A 505 -23.43 7.65 3.29
N HIS A 506 -23.76 7.19 4.49
CA HIS A 506 -23.68 7.99 5.70
C HIS A 506 -22.69 7.35 6.68
N PRO A 507 -21.58 8.02 7.04
CA PRO A 507 -20.71 7.54 8.10
C PRO A 507 -21.44 7.63 9.44
N VAL A 508 -21.55 6.52 10.16
CA VAL A 508 -22.08 6.47 11.51
C VAL A 508 -20.96 6.01 12.44
N SER A 509 -20.83 6.72 13.55
CA SER A 509 -19.89 6.36 14.60
C SER A 509 -20.44 5.16 15.37
N THR A 510 -19.82 4.00 15.22
CA THR A 510 -20.08 2.84 16.08
C THR A 510 -18.84 2.53 16.91
N GLY A 511 -19.03 1.94 18.10
CA GLY A 511 -17.93 1.33 18.83
C GLY A 511 -17.58 0.01 18.15
N ALA A 512 -16.56 -0.04 17.32
CA ALA A 512 -16.14 -1.29 16.69
C ALA A 512 -15.16 -2.07 17.57
N PHE A 513 -15.30 -3.40 17.57
CA PHE A 513 -14.39 -4.42 18.13
C PHE A 513 -14.51 -4.75 19.63
N GLY A 514 -15.46 -4.22 20.40
CA GLY A 514 -15.58 -4.57 21.82
C GLY A 514 -14.33 -4.26 22.68
N VAL A 515 -13.34 -3.53 22.13
CA VAL A 515 -12.12 -3.14 22.84
C VAL A 515 -12.25 -1.69 23.28
N SER A 516 -12.56 -1.48 24.55
CA SER A 516 -12.39 -0.18 25.19
C SER A 516 -10.90 0.16 25.31
N GLY A 517 -10.42 1.09 24.49
CA GLY A 517 -9.05 1.65 24.61
C GLY A 517 -8.19 1.69 23.35
N LEU A 518 -8.67 1.16 22.21
CA LEU A 518 -8.01 1.30 20.90
C LEU A 518 -9.03 1.76 19.84
N ALA A 519 -9.12 3.08 19.67
CA ALA A 519 -9.72 3.84 18.58
C ALA A 519 -11.07 3.37 18.01
N LYS A 520 -12.12 4.20 18.18
CA LYS A 520 -13.42 4.08 17.49
C LYS A 520 -13.23 4.00 15.96
N TYR A 521 -14.01 3.17 15.27
CA TYR A 521 -14.02 3.10 13.81
C TYR A 521 -15.30 3.75 13.29
N ASN A 522 -15.23 4.44 12.14
CA ASN A 522 -16.42 4.89 11.44
C ASN A 522 -16.97 3.73 10.60
N THR A 523 -18.18 3.27 10.89
CA THR A 523 -18.92 2.35 10.03
C THR A 523 -19.70 3.18 9.02
N SER A 524 -19.54 2.91 7.73
CA SER A 524 -20.38 3.57 6.72
C SER A 524 -21.67 2.79 6.55
N PHE A 525 -22.79 3.45 6.80
CA PHE A 525 -24.13 2.93 6.50
C PHE A 525 -24.46 3.32 5.08
N ILE A 526 -24.80 2.33 4.26
CA ILE A 526 -25.17 2.54 2.86
C ILE A 526 -26.67 2.35 2.79
N ALA A 527 -27.40 3.43 2.50
CA ALA A 527 -28.83 3.40 2.23
C ALA A 527 -29.05 3.37 0.72
N PHE A 528 -29.94 2.50 0.27
CA PHE A 528 -30.26 2.29 -1.13
C PHE A 528 -31.71 1.85 -1.28
N GLN A 529 -32.25 1.95 -2.50
CA GLN A 529 -33.56 1.39 -2.81
C GLN A 529 -33.41 -0.13 -3.02
N PRO A 530 -34.02 -1.01 -2.19
CA PRO A 530 -33.69 -2.43 -2.16
C PRO A 530 -33.94 -3.15 -3.50
N ASP A 531 -35.13 -2.98 -4.08
CA ASP A 531 -35.52 -3.68 -5.32
C ASP A 531 -34.59 -3.32 -6.49
N GLU A 532 -34.32 -2.03 -6.69
CA GLU A 532 -33.45 -1.55 -7.74
C GLU A 532 -31.98 -1.94 -7.48
N PHE A 533 -31.55 -1.94 -6.21
CA PHE A 533 -30.18 -2.29 -5.85
C PHE A 533 -29.87 -3.75 -6.16
N PHE A 534 -30.71 -4.69 -5.73
CA PHE A 534 -30.51 -6.12 -6.01
C PHE A 534 -30.71 -6.47 -7.48
N GLY A 535 -31.55 -5.72 -8.21
CA GLY A 535 -31.67 -5.86 -9.67
C GLY A 535 -30.41 -5.46 -10.46
N MET A 536 -29.58 -4.58 -9.91
CA MET A 536 -28.36 -4.08 -10.57
C MET A 536 -27.04 -4.56 -9.94
N THR A 537 -27.08 -5.04 -8.70
CA THR A 537 -25.90 -5.41 -7.91
C THR A 537 -26.12 -6.76 -7.25
N HIS A 538 -25.24 -7.72 -7.56
CA HIS A 538 -25.29 -9.03 -6.93
C HIS A 538 -24.47 -9.02 -5.62
N VAL A 539 -25.10 -9.43 -4.52
CA VAL A 539 -24.46 -9.57 -3.20
C VAL A 539 -24.38 -11.05 -2.83
N GLU A 540 -23.17 -11.53 -2.51
CA GLU A 540 -22.99 -12.89 -2.02
C GLU A 540 -23.37 -12.99 -0.53
N PHE A 541 -24.47 -13.69 -0.22
CA PHE A 541 -24.91 -13.92 1.15
C PHE A 541 -24.15 -15.09 1.78
N LEU A 542 -23.41 -14.82 2.86
CA LEU A 542 -22.75 -15.86 3.66
C LEU A 542 -23.71 -16.57 4.62
N GLN A 543 -24.73 -15.84 5.09
CA GLN A 543 -25.80 -16.32 5.97
C GLN A 543 -27.08 -15.54 5.61
N GLY A 544 -28.23 -16.23 5.61
CA GLY A 544 -29.48 -15.69 5.07
C GLY A 544 -29.59 -15.84 3.55
N ASP A 545 -30.63 -15.25 2.99
CA ASP A 545 -30.93 -15.24 1.55
C ASP A 545 -31.44 -13.86 1.10
N GLU A 546 -31.31 -13.60 -0.19
CA GLU A 546 -31.66 -12.32 -0.82
C GLU A 546 -33.15 -11.99 -0.70
N GLU A 547 -34.02 -13.00 -0.82
CA GLU A 547 -35.48 -12.81 -0.76
C GLU A 547 -35.92 -12.35 0.63
N SER A 548 -35.44 -13.02 1.69
CA SER A 548 -35.68 -12.64 3.08
C SER A 548 -35.07 -11.27 3.42
N ALA A 549 -33.91 -10.94 2.87
CA ALA A 549 -33.26 -9.65 3.08
C ALA A 549 -34.02 -8.51 2.39
N LEU A 550 -34.52 -8.75 1.17
CA LEU A 550 -35.33 -7.79 0.42
C LEU A 550 -36.64 -7.48 1.16
N GLU A 551 -37.36 -8.50 1.63
CA GLU A 551 -38.60 -8.34 2.40
C GLU A 551 -38.34 -7.53 3.67
N ALA A 552 -37.32 -7.90 4.46
CA ALA A 552 -36.99 -7.21 5.71
C ALA A 552 -36.51 -5.76 5.50
N LEU A 553 -35.77 -5.48 4.43
CA LEU A 553 -35.34 -4.12 4.08
C LEU A 553 -36.54 -3.25 3.66
N ASN A 554 -37.50 -3.82 2.93
CA ASN A 554 -38.71 -3.13 2.50
C ASN A 554 -39.70 -2.88 3.66
N GLU A 555 -39.79 -3.79 4.64
CA GLU A 555 -40.53 -3.55 5.89
C GLU A 555 -39.90 -2.46 6.77
N GLY A 556 -38.59 -2.26 6.62
CA GLY A 556 -37.81 -1.24 7.32
C GLY A 556 -37.30 -1.71 8.69
N GLY A 557 -36.19 -1.11 9.15
CA GLY A 557 -35.55 -1.46 10.42
C GLY A 557 -34.58 -2.65 10.34
N ALA A 558 -34.43 -3.26 9.16
CA ALA A 558 -33.40 -4.25 8.88
C ALA A 558 -32.14 -3.60 8.28
N VAL A 559 -30.99 -4.25 8.47
CA VAL A 559 -29.72 -3.89 7.83
C VAL A 559 -28.95 -5.14 7.45
N ILE A 560 -28.22 -5.07 6.34
CA ILE A 560 -27.28 -6.11 5.93
C ILE A 560 -25.90 -5.71 6.41
N VAL A 561 -25.19 -6.65 7.04
CA VAL A 561 -23.87 -6.40 7.62
C VAL A 561 -22.83 -7.33 7.03
N GLY A 562 -21.62 -6.80 6.81
CA GLY A 562 -20.48 -7.62 6.39
C GLY A 562 -20.03 -8.61 7.47
N ARG A 563 -19.35 -9.67 7.05
CA ARG A 563 -18.81 -10.71 7.95
C ARG A 563 -17.96 -10.11 9.08
N GLU A 564 -17.15 -9.11 8.74
CA GLU A 564 -16.25 -8.43 9.65
C GLU A 564 -17.02 -7.68 10.74
N PHE A 565 -18.19 -7.11 10.41
CA PHE A 565 -19.06 -6.44 11.37
C PHE A 565 -19.69 -7.44 12.34
N ASN A 566 -20.19 -8.58 11.83
CA ASN A 566 -20.71 -9.67 12.65
C ASN A 566 -19.63 -10.18 13.64
N ILE A 567 -18.42 -10.50 13.16
CA ILE A 567 -17.32 -10.96 14.00
C ILE A 567 -16.92 -9.90 15.05
N ALA A 568 -16.89 -8.63 14.67
CA ALA A 568 -16.45 -7.56 15.55
C ALA A 568 -17.46 -7.22 16.67
N GLN A 569 -18.76 -7.35 16.39
CA GLN A 569 -19.82 -7.06 17.37
C GLN A 569 -20.34 -8.31 18.08
N GLY A 570 -20.01 -9.51 17.58
CA GLY A 570 -20.57 -10.77 18.05
C GLY A 570 -22.06 -10.91 17.78
N LEU A 571 -22.58 -10.23 16.76
CA LEU A 571 -24.01 -10.19 16.41
C LEU A 571 -24.31 -11.13 15.25
N GLY A 572 -25.27 -12.02 15.42
CA GLY A 572 -25.79 -12.92 14.39
C GLY A 572 -26.94 -12.32 13.57
N VAL A 573 -27.38 -13.07 12.55
CA VAL A 573 -28.58 -12.72 11.77
C VAL A 573 -29.80 -12.74 12.69
N GLY A 574 -30.56 -11.63 12.71
CA GLY A 574 -31.73 -11.45 13.57
C GLY A 574 -31.45 -10.71 14.88
N ASP A 575 -30.19 -10.44 15.22
CA ASP A 575 -29.85 -9.61 16.37
C ASP A 575 -30.09 -8.13 16.08
N THR A 576 -30.42 -7.36 17.11
CA THR A 576 -30.63 -5.91 17.04
C THR A 576 -29.49 -5.18 17.72
N PHE A 577 -29.10 -4.02 17.18
CA PHE A 577 -28.12 -3.13 17.79
C PHE A 577 -28.63 -1.69 17.76
N THR A 578 -28.23 -0.91 18.77
CA THR A 578 -28.69 0.48 19.01
C THR A 578 -27.55 1.47 18.92
#